data_AF-A0A4Q6BF62-F1
#
_entry.id   AF-A0A4Q6BF62-F1
#
_cell.length_a   1.000
_cell.length_b   1.000
_cell.length_c   1.000
_cell.angle_alpha   90.00
_cell.angle_beta   90.00
_cell.angle_gamma   90.00
#
_symmetry.space_group_name_H-M   'P 1'
#
loop_
_entity.id
_entity.type
_entity.pdbx_description
1 polymer ?
#
loop_
_entity_poly.entity_id
_entity_poly.type
_entity_poly.pdbx_seq_one_letter_code
_entity_poly.pdbx_strand_id
1 'polypeptide(L)'
;MKRFDFFQPIHNQIRAQLYETGALVQHADVDQASESGTTLYRLQGVLNLLQVYMAFGELHILPAITAYESAIADSLLQERAEMGKVQEQLKESIDAQGWASQPPGQGRETEDLATCFESLALQMIQYLRREENLAGKLLWRYYSDEELQALATKLWGEKVFAPHSFSGKTIPAKEWHATQPIENESCVANASFYQTMTARAASFLYPQQRSLLQDVLAGGMVV
;
A
#
# COMPACT_ATOMS: atom_id res chain seq x y z
N MET A 1 -21.55 16.89 -1.91
CA MET A 1 -20.31 16.58 -2.67
C MET A 1 -19.60 15.43 -1.98
N LYS A 2 -18.98 14.52 -2.75
CA LYS A 2 -18.14 13.43 -2.22
C LYS A 2 -16.75 14.01 -1.92
N ARG A 3 -16.19 13.75 -0.74
CA ARG A 3 -14.82 14.15 -0.36
C ARG A 3 -13.78 13.47 -1.27
N PHE A 4 -12.62 14.09 -1.44
CA PHE A 4 -11.52 13.51 -2.21
C PHE A 4 -10.91 12.31 -1.47
N ASP A 5 -10.95 11.13 -2.08
CA ASP A 5 -10.39 9.90 -1.50
C ASP A 5 -8.95 9.70 -1.98
N PHE A 6 -8.00 9.99 -1.09
CA PHE A 6 -6.58 9.89 -1.37
C PHE A 6 -6.10 8.44 -1.59
N PHE A 7 -6.73 7.47 -0.93
CA PHE A 7 -6.27 6.08 -0.89
C PHE A 7 -6.91 5.21 -1.96
N GLN A 8 -8.17 5.48 -2.32
CA GLN A 8 -8.97 4.62 -3.17
C GLN A 8 -8.30 4.19 -4.49
N PRO A 9 -7.66 5.09 -5.28
CA PRO A 9 -7.06 4.70 -6.55
C PRO A 9 -5.94 3.65 -6.38
N ILE A 10 -4.99 3.90 -5.49
CA ILE A 10 -3.84 3.02 -5.27
C ILE A 10 -4.25 1.73 -4.56
N HIS A 11 -5.18 1.79 -3.61
CA HIS A 11 -5.67 0.59 -2.92
C HIS A 11 -6.44 -0.34 -3.87
N ASN A 12 -7.21 0.21 -4.81
CA ASN A 12 -7.88 -0.60 -5.83
C ASN A 12 -6.86 -1.31 -6.72
N GLN A 13 -5.79 -0.62 -7.12
CA GLN A 13 -4.71 -1.23 -7.90
C GLN A 13 -4.03 -2.36 -7.11
N ILE A 14 -3.68 -2.12 -5.85
CA ILE A 14 -3.06 -3.15 -4.99
C ILE A 14 -3.97 -4.37 -4.86
N ARG A 15 -5.27 -4.17 -4.56
CA ARG A 15 -6.24 -5.27 -4.46
C ARG A 15 -6.32 -6.08 -5.76
N ALA A 16 -6.40 -5.41 -6.91
CA ALA A 16 -6.43 -6.08 -8.21
C ALA A 16 -5.18 -6.95 -8.40
N GLN A 17 -3.99 -6.42 -8.12
CA GLN A 17 -2.73 -7.16 -8.24
C GLN A 17 -2.64 -8.35 -7.28
N LEU A 18 -3.15 -8.21 -6.05
CA LEU A 18 -3.21 -9.31 -5.09
C LEU A 18 -4.14 -10.44 -5.57
N TYR A 19 -5.33 -10.10 -6.09
CA TYR A 19 -6.28 -11.11 -6.57
C TYR A 19 -5.78 -11.80 -7.84
N GLU A 20 -5.28 -11.06 -8.81
CA GLU A 20 -4.72 -11.62 -10.05
C GLU A 20 -3.53 -12.54 -9.76
N THR A 21 -2.63 -12.11 -8.89
CA THR A 21 -1.45 -12.91 -8.54
C THR A 21 -1.84 -14.12 -7.70
N GLY A 22 -2.81 -14.00 -6.79
CA GLY A 22 -3.32 -15.14 -6.03
C GLY A 22 -3.91 -16.23 -6.92
N ALA A 23 -4.70 -15.85 -7.93
CA ALA A 23 -5.21 -16.79 -8.90
C ALA A 23 -4.09 -17.50 -9.68
N LEU A 24 -3.04 -16.76 -10.06
CA LEU A 24 -1.88 -17.35 -10.74
C LEU A 24 -1.12 -18.35 -9.85
N VAL A 25 -0.85 -17.97 -8.60
CA VAL A 25 -0.16 -18.82 -7.62
C VAL A 25 -0.91 -20.12 -7.37
N GLN A 26 -2.24 -20.07 -7.29
CA GLN A 26 -3.08 -21.26 -7.07
C GLN A 26 -3.19 -22.19 -8.29
N HIS A 27 -2.92 -21.68 -9.50
CA HIS A 27 -3.08 -22.43 -10.74
C HIS A 27 -1.77 -22.81 -11.42
N ALA A 28 -0.63 -22.27 -10.98
CA ALA A 28 0.65 -22.48 -11.64
C ALA A 28 1.05 -23.97 -11.62
N ASP A 29 1.30 -24.54 -12.79
CA ASP A 29 2.03 -25.80 -12.87
C ASP A 29 3.52 -25.53 -12.61
N VAL A 30 3.97 -26.01 -11.45
CA VAL A 30 5.33 -25.81 -10.95
C VAL A 30 6.33 -26.67 -11.70
N ASP A 31 5.92 -27.69 -12.45
CA ASP A 31 6.80 -28.47 -13.31
C ASP A 31 6.94 -27.81 -14.70
N GLN A 32 6.04 -26.89 -15.05
CA GLN A 32 6.09 -26.13 -16.29
C GLN A 32 6.90 -24.83 -16.12
N ALA A 33 8.13 -24.83 -16.63
CA ALA A 33 9.07 -23.71 -16.50
C ALA A 33 8.51 -22.34 -16.93
N SER A 34 7.65 -22.28 -17.94
CA SER A 34 7.03 -21.03 -18.41
C SER A 34 6.00 -20.46 -17.43
N GLU A 35 5.17 -21.32 -16.83
CA GLU A 35 4.16 -20.93 -15.84
C GLU A 35 4.81 -20.56 -14.51
N SER A 36 5.79 -21.36 -14.10
CA SER A 36 6.67 -21.11 -12.98
C SER A 36 7.35 -19.74 -13.07
N GLY A 37 8.01 -19.43 -14.20
CA GLY A 37 8.67 -18.14 -14.41
C GLY A 37 7.70 -16.96 -14.42
N THR A 38 6.50 -17.15 -14.99
CA THR A 38 5.46 -16.10 -15.00
C THR A 38 4.96 -15.80 -13.59
N THR A 39 4.75 -16.83 -12.78
CA THR A 39 4.26 -16.71 -11.40
C THR A 39 5.27 -16.00 -10.51
N LEU A 40 6.56 -16.38 -10.57
CA LEU A 40 7.62 -15.70 -9.83
C LEU A 40 7.76 -14.23 -10.22
N TYR A 41 7.72 -13.93 -11.53
CA TYR A 41 7.76 -12.56 -12.01
C TYR A 41 6.60 -11.71 -11.45
N ARG A 42 5.39 -12.27 -11.39
CA ARG A 42 4.21 -11.60 -10.82
C ARG A 42 4.33 -11.37 -9.32
N LEU A 43 4.79 -12.38 -8.59
CA LEU A 43 5.06 -12.28 -7.15
C LEU A 43 6.09 -11.19 -6.83
N GLN A 44 7.19 -11.13 -7.58
CA GLN A 44 8.18 -10.06 -7.46
C GLN A 44 7.59 -8.68 -7.75
N GLY A 45 6.75 -8.57 -8.78
CA GLY A 45 6.04 -7.33 -9.11
C GLY A 45 5.13 -6.84 -7.99
N VAL A 46 4.33 -7.74 -7.39
CA VAL A 46 3.49 -7.41 -6.23
C VAL A 46 4.35 -7.00 -5.03
N LEU A 47 5.39 -7.75 -4.72
CA LEU A 47 6.27 -7.44 -3.60
C LEU A 47 6.89 -6.05 -3.73
N ASN A 48 7.43 -5.72 -4.91
CA ASN A 48 7.99 -4.39 -5.17
C ASN A 48 6.93 -3.28 -5.06
N LEU A 49 5.73 -3.50 -5.60
CA LEU A 49 4.62 -2.55 -5.46
C LEU A 49 4.29 -2.28 -3.99
N LEU A 50 4.21 -3.34 -3.17
CA LEU A 50 3.92 -3.21 -1.74
C LEU A 50 5.05 -2.51 -1.00
N GLN A 51 6.31 -2.81 -1.28
CA GLN A 51 7.45 -2.14 -0.64
C GLN A 51 7.44 -0.63 -0.93
N VAL A 52 7.24 -0.24 -2.19
CA VAL A 52 7.09 1.16 -2.59
C VAL A 52 5.93 1.82 -1.89
N TYR A 53 4.77 1.14 -1.84
CA TYR A 53 3.58 1.62 -1.13
C TYR A 53 3.82 1.83 0.37
N MET A 54 4.59 0.94 1.00
CA MET A 54 4.89 1.02 2.42
C MET A 54 5.85 2.17 2.73
N ALA A 55 6.95 2.28 1.99
CA ALA A 55 7.89 3.40 2.11
C ALA A 55 7.20 4.75 1.88
N PHE A 56 6.29 4.80 0.91
CA PHE A 56 5.48 5.98 0.63
C PHE A 56 4.68 6.45 1.86
N GLY A 57 3.95 5.53 2.48
CA GLY A 57 3.12 5.88 3.63
C GLY A 57 3.96 6.32 4.83
N GLU A 58 5.13 5.73 5.04
CA GLU A 58 6.06 6.14 6.11
C GLU A 58 6.63 7.54 5.89
N LEU A 59 7.00 7.88 4.65
CA LEU A 59 7.61 9.17 4.33
C LEU A 59 6.61 10.33 4.28
N HIS A 60 5.35 10.05 3.99
CA HIS A 60 4.39 11.10 3.64
C HIS A 60 3.08 11.08 4.41
N ILE A 61 2.52 9.90 4.65
CA ILE A 61 1.19 9.76 5.26
C ILE A 61 1.30 9.75 6.78
N LEU A 62 2.21 8.97 7.34
CA LEU A 62 2.41 8.93 8.79
C LEU A 62 2.78 10.31 9.35
N PRO A 63 3.73 11.09 8.78
CA PRO A 63 4.04 12.43 9.30
C PRO A 63 2.84 13.39 9.30
N ALA A 64 1.97 13.30 8.28
CA ALA A 64 0.75 14.11 8.19
C ALA A 64 -0.25 13.74 9.30
N ILE A 65 -0.30 12.47 9.71
CA ILE A 65 -1.18 11.99 10.78
C ILE A 65 -0.56 12.25 12.16
N THR A 66 0.75 12.02 12.33
CA THR A 66 1.48 12.18 13.60
C THR A 66 1.36 13.59 14.16
N ALA A 67 1.23 14.60 13.30
CA ALA A 67 1.03 15.98 13.71
C ALA A 67 -0.26 16.21 14.53
N TYR A 68 -1.26 15.33 14.43
CA TYR A 68 -2.55 15.47 15.12
C TYR A 68 -2.88 14.28 16.03
N GLU A 69 -2.58 13.05 15.61
CA GLU A 69 -2.98 11.81 16.28
C GLU A 69 -1.82 10.80 16.30
N SER A 70 -0.79 11.08 17.10
CA SER A 70 0.44 10.26 17.15
C SER A 70 0.18 8.79 17.48
N ALA A 71 -0.74 8.48 18.41
CA ALA A 71 -1.07 7.11 18.78
C ALA A 71 -1.62 6.28 17.60
N ILE A 72 -2.35 6.91 16.69
CA ILE A 72 -2.87 6.24 15.48
C ILE A 72 -1.73 6.02 14.47
N ALA A 73 -0.86 7.02 14.31
CA ALA A 73 0.33 6.87 13.47
C ALA A 73 1.26 5.76 13.98
N ASP A 74 1.47 5.64 15.29
CA ASP A 74 2.27 4.59 15.91
C ASP A 74 1.66 3.19 15.67
N SER A 75 0.33 3.07 15.80
CA SER A 75 -0.38 1.82 15.51
C SER A 75 -0.22 1.40 14.05
N LEU A 76 -0.35 2.34 13.10
CA LEU A 76 -0.17 2.06 11.68
C LEU A 76 1.29 1.71 11.36
N LEU A 77 2.26 2.38 12.00
CA LEU A 77 3.68 2.07 11.85
C LEU A 77 4.02 0.66 12.33
N GLN A 78 3.45 0.24 13.47
CA GLN A 78 3.64 -1.13 13.97
C GLN A 78 3.09 -2.17 12.99
N GLU A 79 1.88 -1.97 12.47
CA GLU A 79 1.30 -2.86 11.46
C GLU A 79 2.17 -2.95 10.20
N ARG A 80 2.75 -1.82 9.78
CA ARG A 80 3.68 -1.78 8.64
C ARG A 80 4.95 -2.58 8.90
N ALA A 81 5.52 -2.48 10.11
CA ALA A 81 6.68 -3.25 10.51
C ALA A 81 6.39 -4.77 10.56
N GLU A 82 5.19 -5.16 11.02
CA GLU A 82 4.76 -6.56 11.00
C GLU A 82 4.59 -7.08 9.57
N MET A 83 3.99 -6.28 8.68
CA MET A 83 3.88 -6.60 7.26
C MET A 83 5.26 -6.77 6.59
N GLY A 84 6.24 -5.94 6.96
CA GLY A 84 7.61 -6.03 6.45
C GLY A 84 8.24 -7.41 6.67
N LYS A 85 7.92 -8.07 7.80
CA LYS A 85 8.41 -9.43 8.08
C LYS A 85 7.83 -10.46 7.11
N VAL A 86 6.55 -10.33 6.77
CA VAL A 86 5.86 -11.24 5.83
C VAL A 86 6.35 -11.01 4.41
N GLN A 87 6.60 -9.75 4.04
CA GLN A 87 7.22 -9.41 2.76
C GLN A 87 8.61 -10.01 2.62
N GLU A 88 9.43 -9.98 3.68
CA GLU A 88 10.75 -10.59 3.68
C GLU A 88 10.68 -12.13 3.56
N GLN A 89 9.78 -12.77 4.31
CA GLN A 89 9.56 -14.23 4.19
C GLN A 89 9.14 -14.64 2.77
N LEU A 90 8.25 -13.87 2.14
CA LEU A 90 7.87 -14.12 0.76
C LEU A 90 9.05 -13.90 -0.20
N LYS A 91 9.86 -12.86 0.04
CA LYS A 91 11.07 -12.60 -0.75
C LYS A 91 12.05 -13.77 -0.66
N GLU A 92 12.35 -14.23 0.54
CA GLU A 92 13.23 -15.38 0.79
C GLU A 92 12.69 -16.64 0.09
N SER A 93 11.37 -16.86 0.14
CA SER A 93 10.72 -17.99 -0.54
C SER A 93 10.85 -17.91 -2.07
N ILE A 94 10.67 -16.72 -2.66
CA ILE A 94 10.89 -16.47 -4.09
C ILE A 94 12.33 -16.74 -4.48
N ASP A 95 13.30 -16.23 -3.70
CA ASP A 95 14.73 -16.35 -3.98
C ASP A 95 15.22 -17.79 -3.83
N ALA A 96 14.72 -18.51 -2.81
CA ALA A 96 15.06 -19.90 -2.55
C ALA A 96 14.57 -20.86 -3.64
N GLN A 97 13.42 -20.56 -4.25
CA GLN A 97 12.78 -21.50 -5.16
C GLN A 97 13.49 -21.63 -6.51
N GLY A 98 14.21 -20.60 -7.00
CA GLY A 98 15.20 -20.73 -8.08
C GLY A 98 14.82 -21.69 -9.24
N TRP A 99 13.55 -21.72 -9.65
CA TRP A 99 12.89 -22.86 -10.33
C TRP A 99 13.52 -23.29 -11.66
N ALA A 100 14.41 -22.48 -12.23
CA ALA A 100 15.14 -22.80 -13.45
C ALA A 100 16.29 -23.83 -13.26
N SER A 101 16.75 -24.07 -12.03
CA SER A 101 17.98 -24.84 -11.77
C SER A 101 17.76 -26.22 -11.14
N GLN A 102 16.54 -26.54 -10.69
CA GLN A 102 16.28 -27.83 -10.02
C GLN A 102 15.77 -28.91 -11.00
N PRO A 103 16.32 -30.14 -10.94
CA PRO A 103 15.88 -31.26 -11.76
C PRO A 103 14.37 -31.56 -11.57
N PRO A 104 13.65 -31.97 -12.63
CA PRO A 104 12.28 -32.44 -12.50
C PRO A 104 12.20 -33.59 -11.46
N GLY A 105 11.22 -33.53 -10.55
CA GLY A 105 10.97 -34.59 -9.56
C GLY A 105 11.74 -34.49 -8.23
N GLN A 106 12.60 -33.49 -8.03
CA GLN A 106 12.96 -33.05 -6.68
C GLN A 106 11.85 -32.13 -6.19
N GLY A 107 11.14 -32.53 -5.13
CA GLY A 107 9.97 -31.83 -4.60
C GLY A 107 10.24 -30.34 -4.46
N ARG A 108 9.61 -29.54 -5.32
CA ARG A 108 9.60 -28.08 -5.21
C ARG A 108 8.66 -27.76 -4.06
N GLU A 109 9.16 -27.11 -3.01
CA GLU A 109 8.36 -26.73 -1.83
C GLU A 109 7.42 -25.57 -2.18
N THR A 110 6.43 -25.82 -3.03
CA THR A 110 5.54 -24.79 -3.61
C THR A 110 4.40 -24.42 -2.66
N GLU A 111 4.09 -25.30 -1.72
CA GLU A 111 3.10 -25.10 -0.66
C GLU A 111 3.50 -23.93 0.26
N ASP A 112 4.80 -23.77 0.53
CA ASP A 112 5.31 -22.68 1.37
C ASP A 112 5.16 -21.31 0.71
N LEU A 113 5.44 -21.21 -0.60
CA LEU A 113 5.28 -19.95 -1.34
C LEU A 113 3.82 -19.51 -1.43
N ALA A 114 2.92 -20.44 -1.75
CA ALA A 114 1.49 -20.16 -1.82
C ALA A 114 0.96 -19.70 -0.46
N THR A 115 1.31 -20.41 0.61
CA THR A 115 0.93 -20.05 1.99
C THR A 115 1.46 -18.68 2.40
N CYS A 116 2.73 -18.37 2.10
CA CYS A 116 3.32 -17.05 2.35
C CYS A 116 2.58 -15.94 1.60
N PHE A 117 2.27 -16.15 0.32
CA PHE A 117 1.55 -15.17 -0.48
C PHE A 117 0.12 -14.94 0.02
N GLU A 118 -0.62 -16.00 0.35
CA GLU A 118 -1.98 -15.90 0.89
C GLU A 118 -2.01 -15.13 2.21
N SER A 119 -1.04 -15.39 3.10
CA SER A 119 -0.87 -14.64 4.35
C SER A 119 -0.61 -13.15 4.08
N LEU A 120 0.29 -12.83 3.15
CA LEU A 120 0.57 -11.45 2.75
C LEU A 120 -0.68 -10.76 2.18
N ALA A 121 -1.40 -11.41 1.27
CA ALA A 121 -2.57 -10.85 0.63
C ALA A 121 -3.69 -10.56 1.63
N LEU A 122 -3.94 -11.48 2.57
CA LEU A 122 -4.93 -11.30 3.62
C LEU A 122 -4.58 -10.11 4.52
N GLN A 123 -3.34 -10.06 5.01
CA GLN A 123 -2.88 -8.97 5.87
C GLN A 123 -2.95 -7.63 5.15
N MET A 124 -2.55 -7.58 3.87
CA MET A 124 -2.58 -6.35 3.10
C MET A 124 -4.01 -5.85 2.89
N ILE A 125 -4.96 -6.72 2.53
CA ILE A 125 -6.36 -6.31 2.37
C ILE A 125 -6.94 -5.75 3.68
N GLN A 126 -6.60 -6.36 4.82
CA GLN A 126 -7.00 -5.86 6.14
C GLN A 126 -6.36 -4.51 6.44
N TYR A 127 -5.06 -4.36 6.18
CA TYR A 127 -4.30 -3.13 6.37
C TYR A 127 -4.88 -1.98 5.54
N LEU A 128 -5.08 -2.15 4.23
CA LEU A 128 -5.64 -1.13 3.34
C LEU A 128 -7.02 -0.65 3.82
N ARG A 129 -7.87 -1.59 4.29
CA ARG A 129 -9.18 -1.26 4.85
C ARG A 129 -9.06 -0.45 6.15
N ARG A 130 -8.12 -0.79 7.04
CA ARG A 130 -7.90 -0.03 8.28
C ARG A 130 -7.38 1.37 7.97
N GLU A 131 -6.43 1.49 7.05
CA GLU A 131 -5.88 2.76 6.63
C GLU A 131 -6.96 3.68 6.00
N GLU A 132 -7.79 3.17 5.10
CA GLU A 132 -8.95 3.91 4.57
C GLU A 132 -9.87 4.42 5.69
N ASN A 133 -10.13 3.57 6.69
CA ASN A 133 -11.07 3.90 7.76
C ASN A 133 -10.50 4.80 8.86
N LEU A 134 -9.20 4.73 9.11
CA LEU A 134 -8.52 5.49 10.16
C LEU A 134 -7.81 6.69 9.54
N ALA A 135 -6.73 6.45 8.80
CA ALA A 135 -5.94 7.49 8.15
C ALA A 135 -6.81 8.34 7.22
N GLY A 136 -7.65 7.73 6.38
CA GLY A 136 -8.53 8.46 5.45
C GLY A 136 -9.46 9.44 6.16
N LYS A 137 -10.07 9.02 7.27
CA LYS A 137 -10.97 9.88 8.06
C LYS A 137 -10.21 10.99 8.78
N LEU A 138 -9.02 10.72 9.31
CA LEU A 138 -8.17 11.73 9.93
C LEU A 138 -7.71 12.77 8.90
N LEU A 139 -7.32 12.32 7.72
CA LEU A 139 -6.96 13.19 6.62
C LEU A 139 -8.15 14.11 6.24
N TRP A 140 -9.37 13.58 6.13
CA TRP A 140 -10.55 14.41 5.88
C TRP A 140 -10.91 15.37 7.01
N ARG A 141 -10.58 15.02 8.25
CA ARG A 141 -10.83 15.84 9.44
C ARG A 141 -9.89 17.04 9.49
N TYR A 142 -8.62 16.86 9.13
CA TYR A 142 -7.59 17.88 9.31
C TYR A 142 -7.17 18.60 8.03
N TYR A 143 -7.54 18.10 6.85
CA TYR A 143 -7.15 18.67 5.56
C TYR A 143 -8.35 18.93 4.63
N SER A 144 -8.23 19.97 3.82
CA SER A 144 -9.18 20.25 2.73
C SER A 144 -8.98 19.32 1.54
N ASP A 145 -9.96 19.21 0.65
CA ASP A 145 -9.83 18.38 -0.55
C ASP A 145 -8.73 18.92 -1.49
N GLU A 146 -8.54 20.24 -1.54
CA GLU A 146 -7.45 20.87 -2.30
C GLU A 146 -6.07 20.53 -1.73
N GLU A 147 -5.94 20.51 -0.40
CA GLU A 147 -4.70 20.11 0.28
C GLU A 147 -4.38 18.63 0.03
N LEU A 148 -5.39 17.77 0.11
CA LEU A 148 -5.24 16.35 -0.17
C LEU A 148 -4.93 16.07 -1.65
N GLN A 149 -5.51 16.84 -2.57
CA GLN A 149 -5.18 16.76 -4.00
C GLN A 149 -3.77 17.29 -4.29
N ALA A 150 -3.35 18.36 -3.65
CA ALA A 150 -1.99 18.88 -3.77
C ALA A 150 -0.97 17.88 -3.22
N LEU A 151 -1.28 17.26 -2.07
CA LEU A 151 -0.50 16.15 -1.52
C LEU A 151 -0.44 15.00 -2.53
N ALA A 152 -1.58 14.55 -3.06
CA ALA A 152 -1.61 13.46 -4.04
C ALA A 152 -0.79 13.80 -5.31
N THR A 153 -0.94 15.01 -5.85
CA THR A 153 -0.23 15.44 -7.06
C THR A 153 1.29 15.48 -6.85
N LYS A 154 1.72 16.02 -5.70
CA LYS A 154 3.14 16.12 -5.34
C LYS A 154 3.77 14.74 -5.15
N LEU A 155 3.00 13.83 -4.58
CA LEU A 155 3.47 12.54 -4.15
C LEU A 155 3.44 11.47 -5.25
N TRP A 156 2.44 11.54 -6.13
CA TRP A 156 2.24 10.54 -7.18
C TRP A 156 2.62 11.03 -8.58
N GLY A 157 2.80 12.35 -8.77
CA GLY A 157 3.10 12.96 -10.08
C GLY A 157 2.06 12.62 -11.16
N GLU A 158 2.27 13.11 -12.39
CA GLU A 158 1.41 12.72 -13.53
C GLU A 158 1.60 11.26 -13.98
N LYS A 159 2.70 10.61 -13.57
CA LYS A 159 3.14 9.33 -14.15
C LYS A 159 2.76 8.09 -13.37
N VAL A 160 2.51 8.16 -12.05
CA VAL A 160 2.07 6.98 -11.28
C VAL A 160 0.58 6.72 -11.49
N PHE A 161 -0.18 7.75 -11.86
CA PHE A 161 -1.62 7.69 -12.16
C PHE A 161 -1.96 7.87 -13.64
N ALA A 162 -1.13 7.41 -14.57
CA ALA A 162 -1.66 7.21 -15.92
C ALA A 162 -2.79 6.17 -15.81
N PRO A 163 -4.06 6.51 -16.12
CA PRO A 163 -5.10 5.51 -16.24
C PRO A 163 -4.78 4.76 -17.52
N HIS A 164 -3.83 3.83 -17.47
CA HIS A 164 -3.72 2.81 -18.50
C HIS A 164 -4.95 1.95 -18.32
N SER A 165 -6.00 2.41 -19.01
CA SER A 165 -7.22 1.73 -19.39
C SER A 165 -7.07 0.23 -19.17
N PHE A 166 -7.75 -0.23 -18.12
CA PHE A 166 -7.93 -1.62 -17.77
C PHE A 166 -8.81 -2.27 -18.85
N SER A 167 -8.24 -2.49 -20.04
CA SER A 167 -8.94 -3.06 -21.19
C SER A 167 -8.70 -4.57 -21.28
N GLY A 168 -8.62 -5.30 -20.17
CA GLY A 168 -8.51 -6.78 -20.16
C GLY A 168 -7.39 -7.36 -21.04
N LYS A 169 -6.41 -6.55 -21.44
CA LYS A 169 -5.26 -6.95 -22.22
C LYS A 169 -4.09 -6.85 -21.26
N THR A 170 -3.52 -8.00 -20.94
CA THR A 170 -2.26 -8.14 -20.23
C THR A 170 -1.25 -7.14 -20.79
N ILE A 171 -0.88 -6.14 -20.00
CA ILE A 171 0.25 -5.26 -20.31
C ILE A 171 1.50 -6.18 -20.39
N PRO A 172 2.22 -6.22 -21.52
CA PRO A 172 3.42 -7.03 -21.66
C PRO A 172 4.44 -6.66 -20.56
N ALA A 173 5.08 -7.65 -19.94
CA ALA A 173 6.09 -7.48 -18.89
C ALA A 173 7.19 -6.43 -19.19
N LYS A 174 7.45 -6.19 -20.48
CA LYS A 174 8.42 -5.21 -21.00
C LYS A 174 8.03 -3.75 -20.75
N GLU A 175 6.75 -3.47 -20.51
CA GLU A 175 6.24 -2.11 -20.27
C GLU A 175 6.24 -1.75 -18.77
N TRP A 176 6.56 -2.71 -17.90
CA TRP A 176 6.70 -2.50 -16.46
C TRP A 176 8.06 -1.87 -16.08
N HIS A 177 8.99 -1.75 -17.04
CA HIS A 177 10.32 -1.17 -16.84
C HIS A 177 10.34 0.35 -16.57
N ALA A 178 9.20 0.98 -16.32
CA ALA A 178 9.09 2.42 -16.09
C ALA A 178 8.91 2.84 -14.63
N THR A 179 8.82 1.91 -13.66
CA THR A 179 9.03 2.27 -12.25
C THR A 179 10.52 2.16 -11.98
N GLN A 180 11.27 3.22 -12.27
CA GLN A 180 12.61 3.36 -11.70
C GLN A 180 12.50 3.21 -10.17
N PRO A 181 13.44 2.53 -9.51
CA PRO A 181 13.53 2.60 -8.06
C PRO A 181 13.50 4.07 -7.65
N ILE A 182 12.76 4.40 -6.59
CA ILE A 182 12.71 5.75 -6.03
C ILE A 182 14.09 6.03 -5.41
N GLU A 183 15.07 6.33 -6.25
CA GLU A 183 16.45 6.66 -5.85
C GLU A 183 16.61 8.14 -5.52
N ASN A 184 15.54 8.93 -5.63
CA ASN A 184 15.59 10.37 -5.49
C ASN A 184 14.95 10.83 -4.17
N GLU A 185 15.79 11.16 -3.21
CA GLU A 185 15.46 11.93 -1.99
C GLU A 185 14.76 13.27 -2.30
N SER A 186 14.73 13.71 -3.57
CA SER A 186 14.03 14.91 -4.03
C SER A 186 12.50 14.79 -4.08
N CYS A 187 11.93 13.60 -3.85
CA CYS A 187 10.48 13.39 -3.73
C CYS A 187 9.93 13.73 -2.32
N VAL A 188 10.79 14.02 -1.35
CA VAL A 188 10.37 14.38 0.01
C VAL A 188 9.87 15.82 0.03
N ALA A 189 8.60 16.02 0.41
CA ALA A 189 8.09 17.35 0.69
C ALA A 189 8.96 18.02 1.78
N ASN A 190 9.48 19.22 1.51
CA ASN A 190 10.28 19.96 2.49
C ASN A 190 9.52 20.18 3.80
N ALA A 191 10.23 20.26 4.92
CA ALA A 191 9.64 20.41 6.26
C ALA A 191 8.69 21.62 6.36
N SER A 192 8.95 22.69 5.59
CA SER A 192 8.11 23.89 5.57
C SER A 192 6.72 23.66 4.97
N PHE A 193 6.55 22.69 4.07
CA PHE A 193 5.24 22.28 3.56
C PHE A 193 4.37 21.69 4.68
N TYR A 194 4.91 20.75 5.46
CA TYR A 194 4.19 20.16 6.59
C TYR A 194 3.92 21.19 7.69
N GLN A 195 4.89 22.03 8.03
CA GLN A 195 4.70 23.12 9.00
C GLN A 195 3.58 24.09 8.58
N THR A 196 3.49 24.42 7.30
CA THR A 196 2.43 25.29 6.76
C THR A 196 1.06 24.63 6.91
N MET A 197 0.96 23.33 6.58
CA MET A 197 -0.30 22.61 6.75
C MET A 197 -0.70 22.48 8.23
N THR A 198 0.23 22.15 9.12
CA THR A 198 -0.02 22.07 10.57
C THR A 198 -0.47 23.41 11.14
N ALA A 199 0.18 24.52 10.76
CA ALA A 199 -0.21 25.85 11.20
C ALA A 199 -1.62 26.25 10.75
N ARG A 200 -2.01 25.84 9.54
CA ARG A 200 -3.34 26.13 8.98
C ARG A 200 -4.43 25.25 9.60
N ALA A 201 -4.18 23.97 9.82
CA ALA A 201 -5.13 23.12 10.53
C ALA A 201 -5.31 23.55 12.00
N ALA A 202 -4.21 23.95 12.66
CA ALA A 202 -4.29 24.50 14.01
C ALA A 202 -5.21 25.73 14.07
N SER A 203 -5.23 26.60 13.05
CA SER A 203 -6.12 27.76 13.04
C SER A 203 -7.61 27.41 12.84
N PHE A 204 -7.93 26.25 12.27
CA PHE A 204 -9.31 25.75 12.15
C PHE A 204 -9.82 25.00 13.38
N LEU A 205 -8.92 24.39 14.17
CA LEU A 205 -9.29 23.54 15.32
C LEU A 205 -9.60 24.32 16.62
N TYR A 206 -9.35 25.63 16.66
CA TYR A 206 -9.45 26.44 17.87
C TYR A 206 -10.86 26.95 18.26
N PRO A 207 -11.98 26.35 17.79
CA PRO A 207 -13.14 26.32 18.67
C PRO A 207 -13.84 24.97 18.85
N GLN A 208 -13.37 23.84 18.30
CA GLN A 208 -14.06 22.54 18.47
C GLN A 208 -13.12 21.37 18.76
N GLN A 209 -12.52 21.36 19.95
CA GLN A 209 -11.91 20.16 20.52
C GLN A 209 -13.00 19.25 21.12
N ARG A 210 -13.56 18.36 20.32
CA ARG A 210 -13.96 17.04 20.83
C ARG A 210 -13.02 16.00 20.25
N SER A 211 -12.40 15.19 21.09
CA SER A 211 -11.57 14.09 20.59
C SER A 211 -12.46 13.03 19.92
N LEU A 212 -11.92 12.30 18.95
CA LEU A 212 -12.64 11.20 18.27
C LEU A 212 -13.14 10.14 19.28
N LEU A 213 -12.41 9.98 20.39
CA LEU A 213 -12.77 9.14 21.53
C LEU A 213 -14.02 9.66 22.25
N GLN A 214 -14.19 10.99 22.37
CA GLN A 214 -15.40 11.61 22.90
C GLN A 214 -16.58 11.50 21.93
N ASP A 215 -16.34 11.55 20.62
CA ASP A 215 -17.41 11.38 19.61
C ASP A 215 -17.91 9.93 19.57
N VAL A 216 -17.02 8.93 19.70
CA VAL A 216 -17.39 7.52 19.82
C VAL A 216 -18.13 7.23 21.12
N LEU A 217 -17.73 7.84 22.24
CA LEU A 217 -18.44 7.72 23.53
C LEU A 217 -19.78 8.45 23.53
N ALA A 218 -19.90 9.59 22.85
CA ALA A 218 -21.15 10.35 22.75
C ALA A 218 -22.17 9.71 21.79
N GLY A 219 -21.71 9.00 20.76
CA GLY A 219 -22.56 8.27 19.81
C GLY A 219 -23.08 6.92 20.32
N GLY A 220 -22.62 6.45 21.49
CA GLY A 220 -22.95 5.15 22.08
C GLY A 220 -24.20 5.12 22.99
N MET A 221 -24.96 6.21 23.10
CA MET A 221 -26.22 6.24 23.85
C MET A 221 -27.39 6.65 22.95
N VAL A 222 -27.81 5.74 22.07
CA VAL A 222 -29.22 5.63 21.66
C VAL A 222 -29.56 4.14 21.66
N VAL A 223 -30.08 3.67 22.80
CA VAL A 223 -31.02 2.55 22.88
C VAL A 223 -32.39 3.15 23.14
#